data_AF-A0A5N9B188-F1
#
_entry.id   AF-A0A5N9B188-F1
#
_cell.length_a   1.000
_cell.length_b   1.000
_cell.length_c   1.000
_cell.angle_alpha   90.00
_cell.angle_beta   90.00
_cell.angle_gamma   90.00
#
_symmetry.space_group_name_H-M   'P 1'
#
loop_
_entity.id
_entity.type
_entity.pdbx_description
1 polymer ?
#
loop_
_entity_poly.entity_id
_entity_poly.type
_entity_poly.pdbx_seq_one_letter_code
_entity_poly.pdbx_strand_id
1 'polypeptide(L)'
;MTLPNNTESSTKKILIAGETSISVNIANDLSNSSYEIIFVSESIDTLQKLPETKISEGHIKAINTDITDITSFEKYIEEDVDIFLALTNSDSMNGFMCQIMKHIHNIPITVCVIENANYLELYNNLGIKTINRTSLMIESITNSLN
;
A
#
# COMPACT_ATOMS: atom_id res chain seq x y z
N MET A 1 -25.46 16.92 31.36
CA MET A 1 -24.42 15.87 31.29
C MET A 1 -24.04 15.76 29.81
N THR A 2 -23.04 16.52 29.39
CA THR A 2 -22.60 16.57 27.99
C THR A 2 -21.82 15.31 27.67
N LEU A 3 -22.26 14.55 26.66
CA LEU A 3 -21.51 13.44 26.08
C LEU A 3 -20.18 13.98 25.54
N PRO A 4 -19.05 13.26 25.69
CA PRO A 4 -17.82 13.65 25.03
C PRO A 4 -18.01 13.46 23.51
N ASN A 5 -17.91 14.56 22.76
CA ASN A 5 -17.58 14.53 21.35
C ASN A 5 -16.16 13.98 21.23
N ASN A 6 -16.01 12.69 20.92
CA ASN A 6 -14.73 12.15 20.44
C ASN A 6 -14.90 11.67 19.00
N THR A 7 -15.09 12.62 18.09
CA THR A 7 -14.66 12.44 16.70
C THR A 7 -13.21 12.86 16.62
N GLU A 8 -12.33 12.11 17.28
CA GLU A 8 -10.93 12.10 16.86
C GLU A 8 -10.92 11.45 15.48
N SER A 9 -10.80 12.27 14.44
CA SER A 9 -10.46 11.77 13.12
C SER A 9 -9.02 11.26 13.20
N SER A 10 -8.84 10.01 13.65
CA SER A 10 -7.53 9.39 13.73
C SER A 10 -6.94 9.33 12.32
N THR A 11 -5.80 10.00 12.11
CA THR A 11 -4.98 9.87 10.91
C THR A 11 -4.69 8.39 10.70
N LYS A 12 -5.02 7.88 9.50
CA LYS A 12 -4.80 6.46 9.20
C LYS A 12 -3.39 6.22 8.69
N LYS A 13 -2.77 5.13 9.09
CA LYS A 13 -1.41 4.76 8.69
C LYS A 13 -1.42 3.72 7.58
N ILE A 14 -0.65 3.98 6.52
CA ILE A 14 -0.58 3.14 5.33
C ILE A 14 0.87 2.65 5.14
N LEU A 15 1.05 1.34 5.18
CA LEU A 15 2.30 0.69 4.81
C LEU A 15 2.27 0.31 3.33
N ILE A 16 3.22 0.82 2.55
CA ILE A 16 3.33 0.59 1.12
C ILE A 16 4.62 -0.17 0.83
N ALA A 17 4.50 -1.37 0.26
CA ALA A 17 5.61 -2.06 -0.41
C ALA A 17 5.57 -1.70 -1.89
N GLY A 18 6.50 -0.85 -2.36
CA GLY A 18 6.39 -0.20 -3.67
C GLY A 18 7.68 -0.18 -4.49
N GLU A 19 7.61 -0.67 -5.73
CA GLU A 19 8.74 -0.66 -6.68
C GLU A 19 8.44 0.14 -7.97
N THR A 20 7.24 0.70 -8.07
CA THR A 20 6.70 1.25 -9.31
C THR A 20 6.51 2.76 -9.23
N SER A 21 6.57 3.45 -10.37
CA SER A 21 6.23 4.88 -10.42
C SER A 21 4.81 5.15 -9.91
N ILE A 22 3.88 4.20 -10.13
CA ILE A 22 2.51 4.28 -9.62
C ILE A 22 2.52 4.28 -8.08
N SER A 23 3.32 3.41 -7.45
CA SER A 23 3.41 3.37 -5.99
C SER A 23 3.93 4.69 -5.38
N VAL A 24 4.89 5.34 -6.04
CA VAL A 24 5.42 6.66 -5.62
C VAL A 24 4.33 7.74 -5.73
N ASN A 25 3.59 7.76 -6.84
CA ASN A 25 2.50 8.73 -7.03
C ASN A 25 1.38 8.50 -6.00
N ILE A 26 1.00 7.26 -5.75
CA ILE A 26 0.02 6.90 -4.71
C ILE A 26 0.50 7.37 -3.33
N ALA A 27 1.76 7.15 -2.98
CA ALA A 27 2.31 7.61 -1.72
C ALA A 27 2.24 9.14 -1.58
N ASN A 28 2.63 9.87 -2.62
CA ASN A 28 2.52 11.33 -2.65
C ASN A 28 1.07 11.80 -2.49
N ASP A 29 0.14 11.26 -3.28
CA ASP A 29 -1.26 11.70 -3.27
C ASP A 29 -1.95 11.39 -1.94
N LEU A 30 -1.70 10.21 -1.36
CA LEU A 30 -2.23 9.85 -0.04
C LEU A 30 -1.61 10.69 1.08
N SER A 31 -0.33 11.05 0.99
CA SER A 31 0.34 11.96 1.95
C SER A 31 -0.15 13.42 1.87
N ASN A 32 -0.83 13.79 0.78
CA ASN A 32 -1.55 15.08 0.68
C ASN A 32 -2.93 15.04 1.36
N SER A 33 -3.40 13.85 1.72
CA SER A 33 -4.65 13.62 2.44
C SER A 33 -4.36 13.35 3.93
N SER A 34 -5.37 12.96 4.69
CA SER A 34 -5.25 12.66 6.14
C SER A 34 -4.61 11.28 6.44
N TYR A 35 -3.57 10.90 5.68
CA TYR A 35 -2.85 9.63 5.85
C TYR A 35 -1.37 9.84 6.17
N GLU A 36 -0.84 8.98 7.03
CA GLU A 36 0.61 8.82 7.26
C GLU A 36 1.12 7.62 6.46
N ILE A 37 2.23 7.79 5.76
CA ILE A 37 2.75 6.77 4.84
C ILE A 37 4.06 6.21 5.36
N ILE A 38 4.16 4.88 5.42
CA ILE A 38 5.43 4.16 5.51
C ILE A 38 5.67 3.53 4.15
N PHE A 39 6.69 4.00 3.43
CA PHE A 39 7.02 3.53 2.10
C PHE A 39 8.30 2.70 2.13
N VAL A 40 8.21 1.43 1.73
CA VAL A 40 9.31 0.47 1.74
C VAL A 40 9.66 0.06 0.31
N SER A 41 10.95 0.11 -0.03
CA SER A 41 11.49 -0.31 -1.32
C SER A 41 12.97 -0.68 -1.19
N GLU A 42 13.41 -1.75 -1.86
CA GLU A 42 14.83 -2.06 -2.00
C GLU A 42 15.53 -1.10 -2.98
N SER A 43 14.79 -0.59 -3.97
CA SER A 43 15.32 0.33 -4.97
C SER A 43 15.48 1.74 -4.40
N ILE A 44 16.73 2.19 -4.27
CA ILE A 44 17.08 3.57 -3.91
C ILE A 44 16.54 4.55 -4.96
N ASP A 45 16.57 4.19 -6.24
CA ASP A 45 16.04 5.04 -7.32
C ASP A 45 14.54 5.28 -7.19
N THR A 46 13.78 4.31 -6.68
CA THR A 46 12.36 4.47 -6.38
C THR A 46 12.16 5.40 -5.18
N LEU A 47 12.94 5.23 -4.11
CA LEU A 47 12.86 6.08 -2.92
C LEU A 47 13.22 7.54 -3.21
N GLN A 48 14.20 7.79 -4.08
CA GLN A 48 14.60 9.14 -4.49
C GLN A 48 13.53 9.88 -5.29
N LYS A 49 12.53 9.16 -5.84
CA LYS A 49 11.39 9.78 -6.53
C LYS A 49 10.29 10.23 -5.57
N LEU A 50 10.35 9.86 -4.29
CA LEU A 50 9.41 10.34 -3.29
C LEU A 50 9.62 11.85 -3.07
N PRO A 51 8.53 12.60 -2.82
CA PRO A 51 8.62 14.04 -2.58
C PRO A 51 9.38 14.36 -1.29
N GLU A 52 10.55 15.01 -1.43
CA GLU A 52 11.43 15.36 -0.31
C GLU A 52 10.72 16.18 0.77
N THR A 53 9.85 17.11 0.36
CA THR A 53 9.07 17.94 1.29
C THR A 53 8.21 17.08 2.22
N LYS A 54 7.52 16.07 1.68
CA LYS A 54 6.67 15.18 2.48
C LYS A 54 7.45 14.29 3.44
N ILE A 55 8.68 13.92 3.06
CA ILE A 55 9.58 13.20 3.96
C ILE A 55 10.02 14.14 5.09
N SER A 56 10.45 15.36 4.76
CA SER A 56 10.91 16.34 5.75
C SER A 56 9.81 16.80 6.72
N GLU A 57 8.56 16.84 6.26
CA GLU A 57 7.37 17.17 7.05
C GLU A 57 6.86 15.98 7.88
N GLY A 58 7.42 14.78 7.67
CA GLY A 58 7.05 13.56 8.41
C GLY A 58 5.79 12.86 7.88
N HIS A 59 5.24 13.28 6.74
CA HIS A 59 4.09 12.63 6.12
C HIS A 59 4.42 11.30 5.44
N ILE A 60 5.68 11.14 5.00
CA ILE A 60 6.19 9.90 4.41
C ILE A 60 7.47 9.47 5.12
N LYS A 61 7.47 8.26 5.68
CA LYS A 61 8.65 7.56 6.18
C LYS A 61 9.17 6.63 5.09
N ALA A 62 10.28 6.99 4.44
CA ALA A 62 10.92 6.20 3.39
C ALA A 62 11.93 5.19 3.99
N ILE A 63 11.83 3.92 3.60
CA ILE A 63 12.60 2.82 4.17
C ILE A 63 13.24 2.00 3.04
N ASN A 64 14.56 1.85 3.11
CA ASN A 64 15.30 1.02 2.18
C ASN A 64 15.48 -0.40 2.74
N THR A 65 14.67 -1.34 2.24
CA THR A 65 14.68 -2.74 2.70
C THR A 65 14.11 -3.63 1.61
N ASP A 66 14.72 -4.81 1.45
CA ASP A 66 14.16 -5.90 0.66
C ASP A 66 12.93 -6.47 1.38
N ILE A 67 11.76 -6.35 0.76
CA ILE A 67 10.50 -6.84 1.32
C ILE A 67 10.43 -8.38 1.37
N THR A 68 11.31 -9.08 0.65
CA THR A 68 11.41 -10.55 0.67
C THR A 68 12.17 -11.05 1.90
N ASP A 69 13.03 -10.20 2.49
CA ASP A 69 13.58 -10.42 3.82
C ASP A 69 12.55 -10.02 4.88
N ILE A 70 11.59 -10.91 5.12
CA ILE A 70 10.49 -10.72 6.07
C ILE A 70 11.00 -10.31 7.45
N THR A 71 12.10 -10.88 7.92
CA THR A 71 12.64 -10.57 9.25
C THR A 71 13.09 -9.12 9.36
N SER A 72 13.65 -8.58 8.28
CA SER A 72 14.03 -7.17 8.22
C SER A 72 12.82 -6.26 7.98
N PHE A 73 11.91 -6.66 7.10
CA PHE A 73 10.68 -5.92 6.79
C PHE A 73 9.78 -5.74 8.02
N GLU A 74 9.62 -6.78 8.83
CA GLU A 74 8.73 -6.79 10.01
C GLU A 74 9.12 -5.73 11.06
N LYS A 75 10.38 -5.31 11.10
CA LYS A 75 10.85 -4.24 12.01
C LYS A 75 10.20 -2.89 11.74
N TYR A 76 9.58 -2.74 10.58
CA TYR A 76 8.93 -1.51 10.12
C TYR A 76 7.41 -1.59 10.12
N ILE A 77 6.85 -2.72 10.53
CA ILE A 77 5.41 -2.87 10.77
C ILE A 77 5.12 -2.27 12.14
N GLU A 78 4.56 -1.08 12.15
CA GLU A 78 4.13 -0.40 13.36
C GLU A 78 2.77 -0.96 13.82
N GLU A 79 2.49 -0.96 15.13
CA GLU A 79 1.30 -1.62 15.71
C GLU A 79 -0.04 -1.03 15.22
N ASP A 80 -0.02 0.20 14.72
CA ASP A 80 -1.18 1.00 14.32
C ASP A 80 -1.34 1.12 12.79
N VAL A 81 -0.73 0.21 12.01
CA VAL A 81 -0.95 0.17 10.55
C VAL A 81 -2.38 -0.27 10.23
N ASP A 82 -3.17 0.64 9.66
CA ASP A 82 -4.56 0.37 9.25
C ASP A 82 -4.65 -0.33 7.89
N ILE A 83 -3.73 0.00 6.98
CA ILE A 83 -3.78 -0.38 5.57
C ILE A 83 -2.40 -0.83 5.10
N PHE A 84 -2.35 -1.96 4.40
CA PHE A 84 -1.18 -2.41 3.65
C PHE A 84 -1.45 -2.42 2.15
N LEU A 85 -0.54 -1.84 1.38
CA LEU A 85 -0.56 -1.81 -0.08
C LEU A 85 0.68 -2.53 -0.65
N ALA A 86 0.46 -3.61 -1.39
CA ALA A 86 1.52 -4.30 -2.13
C ALA A 86 1.49 -3.92 -3.62
N LEU A 87 2.42 -3.05 -4.01
CA LEU A 87 2.47 -2.36 -5.30
C LEU A 87 3.80 -2.61 -6.04
N THR A 88 4.35 -3.82 -5.90
CA THR A 88 5.56 -4.25 -6.64
C THR A 88 5.22 -4.74 -8.05
N ASN A 89 6.24 -5.13 -8.81
CA ASN A 89 6.08 -5.71 -10.14
C ASN A 89 5.75 -7.22 -10.14
N SER A 90 5.66 -7.85 -8.96
CA SER A 90 5.49 -9.30 -8.84
C SER A 90 4.14 -9.64 -8.20
N ASP A 91 3.26 -10.30 -8.97
CA ASP A 91 1.97 -10.78 -8.48
C ASP A 91 2.13 -11.77 -7.30
N SER A 92 3.12 -12.66 -7.39
CA SER A 92 3.39 -13.64 -6.34
C SER A 92 3.87 -12.96 -5.06
N MET A 93 4.74 -11.95 -5.18
CA MET A 93 5.20 -11.17 -4.04
C MET A 93 4.05 -10.37 -3.42
N ASN A 94 3.27 -9.68 -4.23
CA ASN A 94 2.18 -8.83 -3.73
C ASN A 94 1.14 -9.66 -2.97
N GLY A 95 0.75 -10.81 -3.53
CA GLY A 95 -0.18 -11.72 -2.88
C GLY A 95 0.39 -12.33 -1.60
N PHE A 96 1.64 -12.82 -1.63
CA PHE A 96 2.31 -13.38 -0.46
C PHE A 96 2.42 -12.38 0.69
N MET A 97 2.85 -11.15 0.40
CA MET A 97 2.96 -10.10 1.41
C MET A 97 1.61 -9.72 1.98
N CYS A 98 0.57 -9.56 1.15
CA CYS A 98 -0.77 -9.28 1.68
C CYS A 98 -1.30 -10.41 2.57
N GLN A 99 -0.97 -11.67 2.30
CA GLN A 99 -1.33 -12.79 3.18
C GLN A 99 -0.68 -12.66 4.55
N ILE A 100 0.64 -12.38 4.58
CA ILE A 100 1.38 -12.16 5.83
C ILE A 100 0.75 -10.98 6.60
N MET A 101 0.55 -9.84 5.95
CA MET A 101 0.00 -8.65 6.59
C MET A 101 -1.41 -8.87 7.14
N LYS A 102 -2.26 -9.59 6.38
CA LYS A 102 -3.65 -9.85 6.76
C LYS A 102 -3.74 -10.85 7.91
N HIS A 103 -3.03 -11.97 7.81
CA HIS A 103 -3.28 -13.14 8.65
C HIS A 103 -2.28 -13.30 9.80
N ILE A 104 -1.07 -12.74 9.69
CA ILE A 104 -0.05 -12.80 10.74
C ILE A 104 -0.06 -11.50 11.54
N HIS A 105 -0.05 -10.35 10.85
CA HIS A 105 -0.01 -9.02 11.47
C HIS A 105 -1.39 -8.40 11.70
N ASN A 106 -2.46 -9.09 11.31
CA ASN A 106 -3.86 -8.67 11.52
C ASN A 106 -4.18 -7.26 10.97
N ILE A 107 -3.48 -6.82 9.93
CA ILE A 107 -3.75 -5.51 9.31
C ILE A 107 -5.17 -5.54 8.72
N PRO A 108 -6.06 -4.62 9.11
CA PRO A 108 -7.48 -4.68 8.77
C PRO A 108 -7.73 -4.71 7.26
N ILE A 109 -7.01 -3.88 6.51
CA ILE A 109 -7.18 -3.73 5.06
C ILE A 109 -5.86 -4.03 4.35
N THR A 110 -5.87 -5.01 3.47
CA THR A 110 -4.74 -5.33 2.60
C THR A 110 -5.19 -5.24 1.15
N VAL A 111 -4.43 -4.53 0.32
CA VAL A 111 -4.67 -4.38 -1.12
C VAL A 111 -3.40 -4.76 -1.88
N CYS A 112 -3.52 -5.65 -2.87
CA CYS A 112 -2.43 -5.95 -3.80
C CYS A 112 -2.82 -5.64 -5.24
N VAL A 113 -1.83 -5.26 -6.04
CA VAL A 113 -1.97 -5.27 -7.49
C VAL A 113 -1.60 -6.64 -8.04
N ILE A 114 -2.48 -7.22 -8.84
CA ILE A 114 -2.36 -8.55 -9.43
C ILE A 114 -2.77 -8.46 -10.91
N GLU A 115 -1.85 -8.70 -11.84
CA GLU A 115 -2.13 -8.66 -13.28
C GLU A 115 -2.69 -9.99 -13.81
N ASN A 116 -2.32 -11.11 -13.18
CA ASN A 116 -2.84 -12.41 -13.56
C ASN A 116 -4.29 -12.58 -13.08
N ALA A 117 -5.23 -12.54 -14.03
CA ALA A 117 -6.65 -12.68 -13.77
C ALA A 117 -7.01 -13.96 -12.99
N ASN A 118 -6.28 -15.06 -13.19
CA ASN A 118 -6.53 -16.33 -12.51
C ASN A 118 -6.29 -16.26 -10.99
N TYR A 119 -5.50 -15.29 -10.52
CA TYR A 119 -5.19 -15.11 -9.10
C TYR A 119 -6.16 -14.16 -8.40
N LEU A 120 -6.93 -13.37 -9.14
CA LEU A 120 -7.83 -12.36 -8.57
C LEU A 120 -8.90 -13.00 -7.67
N GLU A 121 -9.63 -13.99 -8.19
CA GLU A 121 -10.69 -14.66 -7.43
C GLU A 121 -10.11 -15.39 -6.21
N LEU A 122 -8.95 -16.02 -6.35
CA LEU A 122 -8.27 -16.72 -5.28
C LEU A 122 -7.95 -15.79 -4.09
N TYR A 123 -7.33 -14.63 -4.35
CA TYR A 123 -7.00 -13.69 -3.28
C TYR A 123 -8.22 -13.01 -2.67
N ASN A 124 -9.25 -12.71 -3.47
CA ASN A 124 -10.51 -12.17 -2.94
C ASN A 124 -11.18 -13.16 -1.97
N ASN A 125 -11.16 -14.46 -2.28
CA ASN A 125 -11.67 -15.51 -1.38
C ASN A 125 -10.89 -15.61 -0.06
N LEU A 126 -9.64 -15.14 -0.04
CA LEU A 126 -8.80 -15.06 1.16
C LEU A 126 -8.97 -13.73 1.92
N GLY A 127 -9.93 -12.88 1.50
CA GLY A 127 -10.19 -11.59 2.14
C GLY A 127 -9.15 -10.51 1.82
N ILE A 128 -8.36 -10.72 0.77
CA ILE A 128 -7.41 -9.74 0.24
C ILE A 128 -8.05 -9.02 -0.94
N LYS A 129 -8.03 -7.69 -0.91
CA LYS A 129 -8.53 -6.89 -2.03
C LYS A 129 -7.49 -6.87 -3.15
N THR A 130 -7.92 -7.18 -4.37
CA THR A 130 -7.03 -7.18 -5.54
C THR A 130 -7.39 -6.06 -6.51
N ILE A 131 -6.39 -5.47 -7.15
CA ILE A 131 -6.55 -4.53 -8.27
C ILE A 131 -5.81 -5.08 -9.49
N ASN A 132 -6.47 -5.11 -10.64
CA ASN A 132 -5.84 -5.45 -11.92
C ASN A 132 -5.71 -4.17 -12.77
N ARG A 133 -4.49 -3.66 -12.96
CA ARG A 133 -4.30 -2.35 -13.62
C ARG A 133 -4.69 -2.41 -15.09
N THR A 134 -4.36 -3.51 -15.77
CA THR A 134 -4.69 -3.70 -17.19
C THR A 134 -6.20 -3.65 -17.42
N SER A 135 -6.97 -4.34 -16.58
CA SER A 135 -8.44 -4.33 -16.65
C SER A 135 -9.02 -2.93 -16.44
N LEU A 136 -8.53 -2.19 -15.43
CA LEU A 136 -8.96 -0.81 -15.17
C LEU A 136 -8.63 0.14 -16.32
N MET A 137 -7.46 0.00 -16.95
CA MET A 137 -7.08 0.79 -18.12
C MET A 137 -7.97 0.50 -19.32
N ILE A 138 -8.23 -0.78 -19.61
CA ILE A 138 -9.13 -1.19 -20.69
C ILE A 138 -10.51 -0.60 -20.46
N GLU A 139 -11.07 -0.75 -19.25
CA GLU A 139 -12.37 -0.19 -18.88
C GLU A 139 -12.42 1.33 -19.07
N SER A 140 -11.40 2.05 -18.60
CA SER A 140 -11.31 3.51 -18.71
C SER A 140 -11.27 3.98 -20.17
N ILE A 141 -10.51 3.29 -21.03
CA ILE A 141 -10.43 3.60 -22.46
C ILE A 141 -11.76 3.30 -23.14
N THR A 142 -12.35 2.13 -22.89
CA THR A 142 -13.64 1.75 -23.47
C THR A 142 -14.75 2.74 -23.09
N ASN A 143 -14.77 3.19 -21.83
CA ASN A 143 -15.74 4.19 -21.35
C ASN A 143 -15.52 5.56 -21.98
N SER A 144 -14.30 5.91 -22.37
CA SER A 144 -14.00 7.19 -23.03
C SER A 144 -14.38 7.23 -24.52
N LEU A 145 -14.66 6.06 -25.11
CA LEU A 145 -15.05 5.92 -26.52
C LEU A 145 -16.58 5.93 -26.73
N ASN A 146 -17.35 5.87 -25.65
CA ASN A 146 -18.82 5.91 -25.66
C ASN A 146 -19.32 7.20 -24.99
#